data_AF-A0A4Y5ZV17-F1
#
_entry.id   AF-A0A4Y5ZV17-F1
#
_cell.length_a   1.000
_cell.length_b   1.000
_cell.length_c   1.000
_cell.angle_alpha   90.00
_cell.angle_beta   90.00
_cell.angle_gamma   90.00
#
_symmetry.space_group_name_H-M   'P 1'
#
loop_
_entity.id
_entity.type
_entity.pdbx_description
1 polymer ?
#
loop_
_entity_poly.entity_id
_entity_poly.type
_entity_poly.pdbx_seq_one_letter_code
_entity_poly.pdbx_strand_id
1 'polypeptide(L)'
;MWIACGAAAGMASAYHAPLAGSLFIAEILFGTLMLASLGPVVIAAVVALLTTRLLSPGANTLYDVHLSEMLTAVDYFLIVGVGLLAGVCGPLLMWLMAASHRLFLRLKLSAVAAGAGWSDRRAAVAADAESMGNGYSVVQAFCSRRRCCR
;
A
#
# COMPACT_ATOMS: atom_id res chain seq x y z
N MET A 1 9.83 -18.64 9.14
CA MET A 1 10.43 -17.57 9.98
C MET A 1 11.25 -16.59 9.16
N TRP A 2 12.40 -16.99 8.59
CA TRP A 2 13.31 -16.11 7.85
C TRP A 2 12.65 -15.34 6.70
N ILE A 3 11.80 -16.03 5.91
CA ILE A 3 11.02 -15.41 4.82
C ILE A 3 10.04 -14.36 5.37
N ALA A 4 9.43 -14.61 6.53
CA ALA A 4 8.51 -13.69 7.19
C ALA A 4 9.22 -12.40 7.60
N CYS A 5 10.39 -12.53 8.23
CA CYS A 5 11.20 -11.39 8.65
C CYS A 5 11.65 -10.56 7.44
N GLY A 6 12.08 -11.21 6.36
CA GLY A 6 12.48 -10.51 5.13
C GLY A 6 11.32 -9.77 4.45
N ALA A 7 10.16 -10.42 4.33
CA ALA A 7 8.97 -9.80 3.76
C ALA A 7 8.46 -8.61 4.60
N ALA A 8 8.43 -8.76 5.93
CA ALA A 8 8.05 -7.67 6.84
C ALA A 8 9.04 -6.49 6.80
N ALA A 9 10.35 -6.77 6.74
CA ALA A 9 11.39 -5.76 6.58
C ALA A 9 11.23 -4.95 5.28
N GLY A 10 10.96 -5.62 4.15
CA GLY A 10 10.72 -4.95 2.87
C GLY A 10 9.46 -4.09 2.86
N MET A 11 8.36 -4.55 3.47
CA MET A 11 7.15 -3.75 3.62
C MET A 11 7.39 -2.52 4.52
N ALA A 12 8.14 -2.68 5.60
CA ALA A 12 8.44 -1.60 6.55
C ALA A 12 9.33 -0.51 5.94
N SER A 13 10.30 -0.86 5.08
CA SER A 13 11.14 0.12 4.39
C SER A 13 10.36 0.91 3.33
N ALA A 14 9.44 0.26 2.60
CA ALA A 14 8.65 0.90 1.55
C ALA A 14 7.55 1.84 2.09
N TYR A 15 6.88 1.45 3.18
CA TYR A 15 5.69 2.15 3.69
C TYR A 15 5.88 2.87 5.02
N HIS A 16 7.06 2.79 5.64
CA HIS A 16 7.36 3.36 6.95
C HIS A 16 6.39 2.94 8.08
N ALA A 17 5.74 1.78 7.94
CA ALA A 17 4.72 1.28 8.87
C ALA A 17 5.08 -0.13 9.39
N PRO A 18 6.01 -0.24 10.36
CA PRO A 18 6.60 -1.52 10.76
C PRO A 18 5.61 -2.43 11.49
N LEU A 19 4.71 -1.87 12.31
CA LEU A 19 3.70 -2.64 13.04
C LEU A 19 2.62 -3.18 12.10
N ALA A 20 2.08 -2.34 11.21
CA ALA A 20 1.06 -2.76 10.26
C ALA A 20 1.60 -3.84 9.28
N GLY A 21 2.80 -3.62 8.74
CA GLY A 21 3.44 -4.57 7.81
C GLY A 21 3.78 -5.91 8.46
N SER A 22 4.29 -5.91 9.69
CA SER A 22 4.61 -7.16 10.41
C SER A 22 3.38 -7.96 10.80
N LEU A 23 2.31 -7.32 11.26
CA LEU A 23 1.03 -7.99 11.56
C LEU A 23 0.40 -8.61 10.31
N PHE A 24 0.42 -7.87 9.19
CA PHE A 24 -0.11 -8.35 7.92
C PHE A 24 0.64 -9.60 7.41
N ILE A 25 1.97 -9.57 7.43
CA ILE A 25 2.79 -10.72 7.00
C ILE A 25 2.66 -11.89 7.97
N ALA A 26 2.58 -11.63 9.27
CA ALA A 26 2.38 -12.67 10.27
C ALA A 26 1.05 -13.41 10.04
N GLU A 27 -0.04 -12.67 9.84
CA GLU A 27 -1.36 -13.26 9.61
C GLU A 27 -1.41 -14.09 8.33
N ILE A 28 -0.89 -13.58 7.21
CA ILE A 28 -0.95 -14.28 5.92
C ILE A 28 -0.08 -15.54 5.89
N LEU A 29 1.12 -15.48 6.50
CA LEU A 29 2.07 -16.58 6.42
C LEU A 29 1.83 -17.68 7.47
N PHE A 30 1.40 -17.29 8.68
CA PHE A 30 1.15 -18.24 9.76
C PHE A 30 -0.33 -18.62 9.89
N GLY A 31 -1.24 -17.88 9.25
CA GLY A 31 -2.69 -18.10 9.33
C GLY A 31 -3.29 -17.83 10.71
N THR A 32 -2.46 -17.46 11.69
CA THR A 32 -2.84 -17.14 13.06
C THR A 32 -1.87 -16.11 13.63
N LEU A 33 -2.37 -15.22 14.49
CA LEU A 33 -1.55 -14.32 15.30
C LEU A 33 -0.84 -15.06 16.44
N MET A 34 0.16 -15.88 16.10
CA MET A 34 1.05 -16.45 17.11
C MET A 34 2.01 -15.38 17.65
N LEU A 35 1.69 -14.85 18.84
CA LEU A 35 2.53 -13.86 19.55
C LEU A 35 3.99 -14.33 19.71
N ALA A 36 4.20 -15.64 19.86
CA ALA A 36 5.54 -16.23 20.01
C ALA A 36 6.45 -16.01 18.78
N SER A 37 5.89 -15.95 17.57
CA SER A 37 6.65 -15.72 16.34
C SER A 37 6.65 -14.26 15.89
N LEU A 38 5.82 -13.41 16.51
CA LEU A 38 5.63 -12.01 16.15
C LEU A 38 6.81 -11.13 16.57
N GLY A 39 7.39 -11.37 17.75
CA GLY A 39 8.54 -10.63 18.27
C GLY A 39 9.67 -10.45 17.25
N PRO A 40 10.27 -11.53 16.71
CA PRO A 40 11.38 -11.41 15.75
C PRO A 40 10.99 -10.78 14.41
N VAL A 41 9.73 -10.93 13.95
CA VAL A 41 9.25 -10.29 12.70
C VAL A 41 9.13 -8.78 12.89
N VAL A 42 8.60 -8.32 14.02
CA VAL A 42 8.52 -6.89 14.37
C VAL A 42 9.91 -6.29 14.52
N ILE A 43 10.84 -6.98 15.19
CA ILE A 43 12.22 -6.49 15.37
C ILE A 43 12.88 -6.29 14.00
N ALA A 44 12.76 -7.25 13.08
CA ALA A 44 13.30 -7.12 11.73
C ALA A 44 12.69 -5.92 10.96
N ALA A 45 11.38 -5.71 11.07
CA ALA A 45 10.68 -4.58 10.46
C ALA A 45 11.13 -3.21 11.02
N VAL A 46 11.34 -3.12 12.33
CA VAL A 46 11.82 -1.88 12.99
C VAL A 46 13.27 -1.60 12.59
N VAL A 47 14.14 -2.61 12.56
CA VAL A 47 15.53 -2.44 12.12
C VAL A 47 15.55 -1.94 10.67
N ALA A 48 14.73 -2.50 9.78
CA ALA A 48 14.63 -2.04 8.40
C ALA A 48 14.12 -0.59 8.27
N LEU A 49 13.19 -0.17 9.13
CA LEU A 49 12.74 1.21 9.17
C LEU A 49 13.88 2.14 9.61
N LEU A 50 14.61 1.77 10.68
CA LEU A 50 15.73 2.55 11.20
C LEU A 50 16.84 2.68 10.15
N THR A 51 17.19 1.61 9.45
CA THR A 51 18.20 1.66 8.37
C THR A 51 17.74 2.58 7.24
N THR A 52 16.46 2.53 6.86
CA THR A 52 15.90 3.43 5.83
C THR A 52 15.95 4.89 6.28
N ARG A 53 15.64 5.17 7.55
CA ARG A 53 15.69 6.52 8.14
C ARG A 53 17.13 7.05 8.23
N LEU A 54 18.10 6.19 8.50
CA LEU A 54 19.52 6.53 8.52
C LEU A 54 20.04 6.87 7.11
N LEU A 55 19.62 6.13 6.10
CA LEU A 55 20.03 6.34 4.70
C LEU A 55 19.33 7.54 4.04
N SER A 56 18.13 7.90 4.50
CA SER A 56 17.36 9.05 4.02
C SER A 56 16.84 9.88 5.19
N PRO A 57 17.69 10.78 5.73
CA PRO A 57 17.32 11.70 6.80
C PRO A 57 16.28 12.69 6.24
N GLY A 58 15.01 12.53 6.62
CA GLY A 58 13.92 13.39 6.15
C GLY A 58 12.68 12.66 5.63
N ALA A 59 12.73 11.32 5.52
CA ALA A 59 11.52 10.56 5.39
C ALA A 59 10.72 10.70 6.70
N ASN A 60 9.66 11.50 6.70
CA ASN A 60 8.74 11.65 7.82
C ASN A 60 7.59 10.63 7.69
N THR A 61 6.68 10.61 8.64
CA THR A 61 5.40 9.89 8.48
C THR A 61 4.71 10.41 7.22
N LEU A 62 4.37 9.50 6.30
CA LEU A 62 3.75 9.83 5.00
C LEU A 62 2.43 10.61 5.16
N TYR A 63 1.74 10.41 6.29
CA TYR A 63 0.52 11.10 6.66
C TYR A 63 0.51 11.45 8.14
N ASP A 64 0.22 12.72 8.42
CA ASP A 64 -0.03 13.20 9.78
C ASP A 64 -1.53 13.46 9.92
N VAL A 65 -2.22 12.53 10.57
CA VAL A 65 -3.66 12.55 10.79
C VAL A 65 -3.93 12.99 12.22
N HIS A 66 -4.54 14.15 12.38
CA HIS A 66 -5.00 14.62 13.68
C HIS A 66 -6.32 13.91 14.04
N LEU A 67 -6.32 13.19 15.15
CA LEU A 67 -7.52 12.57 15.71
C LEU A 67 -8.45 13.68 16.21
N SER A 68 -9.70 13.67 15.76
CA SER A 68 -10.74 14.59 16.26
C SER A 68 -11.29 14.02 17.56
N GLU A 69 -11.26 14.78 18.66
CA GLU A 69 -11.61 14.31 20.02
C GLU A 69 -13.12 14.07 20.24
N MET A 70 -13.99 14.39 19.29
CA MET A 70 -15.44 14.17 19.40
C MET A 70 -15.93 13.25 18.27
N LEU A 71 -16.03 11.94 18.55
CA LEU A 71 -16.69 10.96 17.69
C LEU A 71 -18.16 10.84 18.07
N THR A 72 -19.06 11.05 17.10
CA THR A 72 -20.51 10.92 17.29
C THR A 72 -20.98 9.53 16.85
N ALA A 73 -22.13 9.05 17.32
CA ALA A 73 -22.71 7.76 16.90
C ALA A 73 -22.88 7.63 15.36
N VAL A 74 -23.10 8.74 14.66
CA VAL A 74 -23.17 8.79 13.19
C VAL A 74 -21.83 8.46 12.54
N ASP A 75 -20.70 8.90 13.13
CA ASP A 75 -19.36 8.61 12.60
C ASP A 75 -19.07 7.11 12.65
N TYR A 76 -19.49 6.42 13.71
CA TYR A 76 -19.36 4.96 13.81
C TYR A 76 -20.15 4.22 12.71
N PHE A 77 -21.38 4.66 12.41
CA PHE A 77 -22.16 4.07 11.33
C PHE A 77 -21.48 4.28 9.96
N LEU A 78 -20.92 5.46 9.72
CA LEU A 78 -20.17 5.75 8.50
C LEU A 78 -18.88 4.91 8.39
N ILE A 79 -18.15 4.72 9.50
CA ILE A 79 -16.94 3.88 9.53
C ILE A 79 -17.30 2.43 9.15
N VAL A 80 -18.38 1.87 9.71
CA VAL A 80 -18.83 0.52 9.36
C VAL A 80 -19.27 0.45 7.90
N GLY A 81 -20.01 1.44 7.41
CA GLY A 81 -20.44 1.50 6.01
C GLY A 81 -19.26 1.53 5.03
N VAL A 82 -18.27 2.39 5.27
CA VAL A 82 -17.05 2.46 4.45
C VAL A 82 -16.22 1.18 4.58
N GLY A 83 -16.13 0.60 5.78
CA GLY A 83 -15.43 -0.67 6.01
C GLY A 83 -16.03 -1.82 5.21
N LEU A 84 -17.37 -1.92 5.16
CA LEU A 84 -18.06 -2.94 4.37
C LEU A 84 -17.84 -2.73 2.87
N LEU A 85 -17.96 -1.49 2.40
CA LEU A 85 -17.70 -1.16 0.99
C LEU A 85 -16.25 -1.47 0.60
N ALA A 86 -15.27 -1.08 1.42
CA ALA A 86 -13.87 -1.39 1.21
C ALA A 86 -13.60 -2.91 1.20
N GLY A 87 -14.26 -3.66 2.11
CA GLY A 87 -14.20 -5.11 2.16
C GLY A 87 -14.71 -5.79 0.88
N VAL A 88 -15.80 -5.29 0.29
CA VAL A 88 -16.35 -5.80 -0.97
C VAL A 88 -15.48 -5.39 -2.18
N CYS A 89 -14.93 -4.18 -2.17
CA CYS A 89 -14.03 -3.71 -3.22
C CYS A 89 -12.72 -4.51 -3.32
N GLY A 90 -12.24 -5.10 -2.21
CA GLY A 90 -11.02 -5.90 -2.18
C GLY A 90 -11.03 -7.10 -3.15
N PRO A 91 -11.97 -8.06 -3.00
CA PRO A 91 -12.11 -9.18 -3.92
C PRO A 91 -12.41 -8.75 -5.36
N LEU A 92 -13.17 -7.67 -5.55
CA LEU A 92 -13.45 -7.11 -6.88
C LEU A 92 -12.16 -6.65 -7.57
N LEU A 93 -11.28 -5.96 -6.83
CA LEU A 93 -9.98 -5.53 -7.34
C LEU A 93 -9.08 -6.74 -7.66
N MET A 94 -9.04 -7.75 -6.78
CA MET A 94 -8.28 -8.98 -7.04
C MET A 94 -8.78 -9.69 -8.31
N TRP A 95 -10.10 -9.75 -8.51
CA TRP A 95 -10.70 -10.30 -9.71
C TRP A 95 -10.31 -9.50 -10.96
N LEU A 96 -10.36 -8.17 -10.90
CA LEU A 96 -9.98 -7.29 -12.00
C LEU A 96 -8.49 -7.44 -12.37
N MET A 97 -7.62 -7.58 -11.37
CA MET A 97 -6.19 -7.85 -11.58
C MET A 97 -5.97 -9.20 -12.23
N ALA A 98 -6.66 -10.24 -11.78
CA ALA A 98 -6.59 -11.57 -12.38
C ALA A 98 -7.15 -11.59 -13.81
N ALA A 99 -8.23 -10.86 -14.09
CA ALA A 99 -8.81 -10.71 -15.42
C ALA A 99 -7.85 -10.00 -16.37
N SER A 100 -7.22 -8.90 -15.90
CA SER A 100 -6.20 -8.15 -16.64
C SER A 100 -4.99 -9.02 -16.97
N HIS A 101 -4.50 -9.79 -15.99
CA HIS A 101 -3.39 -10.72 -16.21
C HIS A 101 -3.74 -11.80 -17.25
N ARG A 102 -4.94 -12.39 -17.17
CA ARG A 102 -5.41 -13.37 -18.16
C ARG A 102 -5.57 -12.76 -19.55
N LEU A 103 -6.06 -11.53 -19.63
CA LEU A 103 -6.18 -10.79 -20.89
C LEU A 103 -4.80 -10.51 -21.49
N PHE A 104 -3.82 -10.13 -20.65
CA PHE A 104 -2.44 -9.90 -21.06
C PHE A 104 -1.78 -11.16 -21.62
N LEU A 105 -2.00 -12.31 -20.96
CA LEU A 105 -1.52 -13.61 -21.46
C LEU A 105 -2.20 -14.01 -22.77
N ARG A 106 -3.50 -13.70 -22.94
CA ARG A 106 -4.23 -13.94 -24.21
C ARG A 106 -3.75 -13.07 -25.35
N LEU A 107 -3.32 -11.84 -25.06
CA LEU A 107 -2.84 -10.89 -26.06
C LEU A 107 -1.44 -11.22 -26.61
N LYS A 108 -0.78 -12.31 -26.14
CA LYS A 108 0.55 -12.76 -26.60
C LYS A 108 1.53 -11.59 -26.83
N LEU A 109 1.46 -10.56 -25.98
CA LEU A 109 2.45 -9.50 -25.98
C LEU A 109 3.73 -10.11 -25.45
N SER A 110 4.58 -10.54 -26.38
CA SER A 110 5.95 -10.93 -26.06
C SER A 110 6.56 -9.80 -25.23
N ALA A 111 7.17 -10.14 -24.09
CA ALA A 111 7.84 -9.17 -23.22
C ALA A 111 8.86 -8.30 -23.99
N VAL A 112 9.37 -8.82 -25.12
CA VAL A 112 10.25 -8.13 -26.07
C VAL A 112 9.50 -7.17 -27.00
N ALA A 113 8.28 -7.48 -27.43
CA ALA A 113 7.44 -6.59 -28.24
C ALA A 113 6.88 -5.41 -27.43
N ALA A 114 6.63 -5.63 -26.14
CA ALA A 114 6.39 -4.55 -25.19
C ALA A 114 7.60 -3.60 -25.19
N GLY A 115 8.83 -4.13 -25.09
CA GLY A 115 10.15 -3.46 -25.19
C GLY A 115 10.42 -2.61 -26.44
N ALA A 116 9.88 -2.99 -27.60
CA ALA A 116 10.18 -2.34 -28.89
C ALA A 116 9.14 -1.29 -29.32
N GLY A 117 7.94 -1.29 -28.73
CA GLY A 117 6.85 -0.36 -29.05
C GLY A 117 6.69 0.84 -28.08
N TRP A 118 7.75 1.25 -27.40
CA TRP A 118 7.67 2.31 -26.37
C TRP A 118 7.56 3.70 -26.96
N SER A 119 7.99 3.94 -28.20
CA SER A 119 7.99 5.29 -28.78
C SER A 119 6.57 5.86 -28.91
N ASP A 120 5.63 5.06 -29.41
CA ASP A 120 4.31 5.58 -29.78
C ASP A 120 3.33 5.50 -28.59
N ARG A 121 3.53 4.55 -27.67
CA ARG A 121 2.70 4.39 -26.47
C ARG A 121 3.05 5.38 -25.36
N ARG A 122 4.28 5.91 -25.33
CA ARG A 122 4.74 6.89 -24.32
C ARG A 122 4.01 8.23 -24.44
N ALA A 123 3.55 8.62 -25.64
CA ALA A 123 2.81 9.86 -25.85
C ALA A 123 1.37 9.79 -25.30
N ALA A 124 0.68 8.64 -25.46
CA ALA A 124 -0.66 8.45 -24.90
C ALA A 124 -0.65 8.29 -23.37
N VAL A 125 0.42 7.71 -22.83
CA VAL A 125 0.60 7.46 -21.39
C VAL A 125 1.07 8.73 -20.66
N ALA A 126 1.78 9.65 -21.32
CA ALA A 126 2.18 10.94 -20.76
C ALA A 126 1.01 11.92 -20.56
N ALA A 127 -0.14 11.71 -21.23
CA ALA A 127 -1.33 12.55 -21.08
C ALA A 127 -2.06 12.33 -19.74
N ASP A 128 -1.76 11.24 -19.03
CA ASP A 128 -2.41 10.85 -17.77
C ASP A 128 -1.37 10.66 -16.66
N ALA A 129 -0.52 11.68 -16.46
CA ALA A 129 0.59 11.62 -15.51
C ALA A 129 0.14 11.38 -14.05
N GLU A 130 -1.10 11.71 -13.69
CA GLU A 130 -1.64 11.42 -12.35
C GLU A 130 -1.86 9.91 -12.10
N SER A 131 -2.17 9.11 -13.14
CA SER A 131 -2.33 7.66 -12.98
C SER A 131 -1.02 6.88 -12.90
N MET A 132 0.12 7.52 -13.23
CA MET A 132 1.46 6.91 -13.22
C MET A 132 2.27 7.17 -11.94
N GLY A 133 1.65 7.69 -10.88
CA GLY A 133 2.30 7.83 -9.57
C GLY A 133 2.10 6.62 -8.67
N ASN A 134 2.90 6.51 -7.60
CA ASN A 134 2.66 5.55 -6.50
C ASN A 134 1.39 5.88 -5.66
N GLY A 135 0.59 6.87 -6.08
CA GLY A 135 -0.65 7.29 -5.41
C GLY A 135 -0.47 8.21 -4.20
N TYR A 136 0.75 8.42 -3.71
CA TYR A 136 1.01 9.31 -2.56
C TYR A 136 0.59 10.76 -2.82
N SER A 137 0.76 11.28 -4.04
CA SER A 137 0.36 12.63 -4.40
C SER A 137 -1.15 12.86 -4.30
N VAL A 138 -1.96 11.87 -4.69
CA VAL A 138 -3.43 11.95 -4.67
C VAL A 138 -3.95 11.98 -3.24
N VAL A 139 -3.43 11.08 -2.39
CA VAL A 139 -3.86 11.01 -0.98
C VAL A 139 -3.37 12.25 -0.21
N GLN A 140 -2.17 12.77 -0.52
CA GLN A 140 -1.65 13.99 0.08
C GLN A 140 -2.45 15.22 -0.37
N ALA A 141 -2.88 15.29 -1.62
CA ALA A 141 -3.76 16.35 -2.12
C ALA A 141 -5.14 16.32 -1.44
N PHE A 142 -5.68 15.13 -1.14
CA PHE A 142 -6.93 15.00 -0.40
C PHE A 142 -6.78 15.43 1.07
N CYS A 143 -5.72 14.99 1.74
CA CYS A 143 -5.43 15.37 3.13
C CYS A 143 -5.08 16.86 3.26
N SER A 144 -4.37 17.46 2.30
CA SER A 144 -4.02 18.89 2.32
C SER A 144 -5.23 19.78 2.02
N ARG A 145 -6.12 19.39 1.10
CA ARG A 145 -7.38 20.12 0.84
C ARG A 145 -8.26 20.25 2.09
N ARG A 146 -8.31 19.22 2.94
CA ARG A 146 -9.08 19.27 4.20
C ARG A 146 -8.46 20.18 5.28
N ARG A 147 -7.17 20.54 5.18
CA ARG A 147 -6.56 21.58 6.03
C ARG A 147 -6.92 23.01 5.61
N CYS A 148 -7.36 23.23 4.37
CA CYS A 148 -7.67 24.57 3.84
C CYS A 148 -9.12 25.00 4.11
N CYS A 149 -10.03 24.05 4.37
CA CYS A 149 -11.44 24.31 4.70
C CYS A 149 -11.76 24.25 6.21
N ARG A 150 -10.75 24.26 7.09
CA ARG A 150 -10.94 24.31 8.55
C ARG A 150 -10.21 25.49 9.14
#